data_AF-A0AAV0AFA4-F1
#
_entry.id   AF-A0AAV0AFA4-F1
#
_cell.length_a   1.000
_cell.length_b   1.000
_cell.length_c   1.000
_cell.angle_alpha   90.00
_cell.angle_beta   90.00
_cell.angle_gamma   90.00
#
_symmetry.space_group_name_H-M   'P 1'
#
loop_
_entity.id
_entity.type
_entity.pdbx_description
1 polymer ?
#
loop_
_entity_poly.entity_id
_entity_poly.type
_entity_poly.pdbx_seq_one_letter_code
_entity_poly.pdbx_strand_id
1 'polypeptide(L)'
;MGSDQTFNSSINSFSTSILLSSVGFLLGTLFMALITDHGLLYTGQRTTSEAYLRAEHFYLTLWTSPLAVKALFHIVLLTPIFTLSIRLSRFTQSALYFDGISLLLSLIVLGLYTGSTIPNLRKLASSPSDQSFIKMIFESNGNLKDLLNTQFDPSSPLSFFNRFLVLMSYPTTIILKPELNSNTNSEAGLKLGEREGEGLEESARRELLSVTAAGHSIAIFLLIGVLILQAGKVYAEHEEFKLLKKFEKDQEKVKKDQ
;
A
#
# COMPACT_ATOMS: atom_id res chain seq x y z
N MET A 1 0.76 28.58 28.57
CA MET A 1 -0.01 28.49 27.30
C MET A 1 0.87 28.44 26.05
N GLY A 2 2.06 29.08 26.00
CA GLY A 2 2.95 29.02 24.82
C GLY A 2 3.78 27.73 24.63
N SER A 3 4.09 26.99 25.70
CA SER A 3 4.84 25.73 25.63
C SER A 3 4.05 24.58 24.98
N ASP A 4 2.75 24.48 25.28
CA ASP A 4 1.91 23.39 24.76
C ASP A 4 1.56 23.58 23.28
N GLN A 5 1.44 24.83 22.80
CA GLN A 5 1.18 25.10 21.38
C GLN A 5 2.40 24.82 20.49
N THR A 6 3.61 25.14 20.95
CA THR A 6 4.85 24.87 20.21
C THR A 6 5.14 23.38 20.09
N PHE A 7 4.93 22.62 21.17
CA PHE A 7 5.07 21.16 21.18
C PHE A 7 4.05 20.48 20.24
N ASN A 8 2.77 20.88 20.28
CA ASN A 8 1.75 20.33 19.40
C ASN A 8 1.99 20.67 17.92
N SER A 9 2.48 21.87 17.62
CA SER A 9 2.86 22.26 16.25
C SER A 9 4.03 21.43 15.70
N SER A 10 5.03 21.15 16.55
CA SER A 10 6.17 20.29 16.18
C SER A 10 5.73 18.85 15.88
N ILE A 11 4.87 18.26 16.72
CA ILE A 11 4.31 16.92 16.49
C ILE A 11 3.52 16.88 15.18
N ASN A 12 2.67 17.89 14.92
CA ASN A 12 1.89 17.96 13.69
C ASN A 12 2.79 18.05 12.45
N SER A 13 3.88 18.82 12.51
CA SER A 13 4.84 18.96 11.42
C SER A 13 5.62 17.66 11.15
N PHE A 14 6.00 16.95 12.21
CA PHE A 14 6.66 15.66 12.13
C PHE A 14 5.76 14.59 11.50
N SER A 15 4.51 14.47 11.97
CA SER A 15 3.54 13.53 11.41
C SER A 15 3.23 13.82 9.94
N THR A 16 3.12 15.10 9.54
CA THR A 16 2.94 15.48 8.13
C THR A 16 4.14 15.05 7.28
N SER A 17 5.36 15.18 7.79
CA SER A 17 6.58 14.77 7.08
C SER A 17 6.65 13.25 6.87
N ILE A 18 6.29 12.46 7.90
CA ILE A 18 6.19 11.00 7.80
C ILE A 18 5.15 10.60 6.76
N LEU A 19 3.97 11.21 6.83
CA LEU A 19 2.88 10.96 5.88
C LEU A 19 3.31 11.27 4.45
N LEU A 20 3.91 12.45 4.22
CA LEU A 20 4.33 12.90 2.90
C LEU A 20 5.44 12.02 2.31
N SER A 21 6.41 11.60 3.14
CA SER A 21 7.48 10.68 2.74
C SER A 21 6.92 9.33 2.32
N SER A 22 6.00 8.77 3.10
CA SER A 22 5.35 7.49 2.80
C SER A 22 4.49 7.57 1.54
N VAL A 23 3.64 8.58 1.40
CA VAL A 23 2.82 8.79 0.19
C VAL A 23 3.70 9.01 -1.03
N GLY A 24 4.79 9.78 -0.90
CA GLY A 24 5.77 10.00 -1.97
C GLY A 24 6.45 8.71 -2.43
N PHE A 25 6.83 7.83 -1.50
CA PHE A 25 7.39 6.52 -1.83
C PHE A 25 6.39 5.61 -2.57
N LEU A 26 5.14 5.55 -2.08
CA LEU A 26 4.07 4.77 -2.73
C LEU A 26 3.80 5.30 -4.14
N LEU A 27 3.75 6.62 -4.29
CA LEU A 27 3.55 7.28 -5.57
C LEU A 27 4.71 6.99 -6.53
N GLY A 28 5.96 7.01 -6.05
CA GLY A 28 7.14 6.62 -6.84
C GLY A 28 7.08 5.17 -7.32
N THR A 29 6.64 4.24 -6.46
CA THR A 29 6.45 2.83 -6.83
C THR A 29 5.37 2.68 -7.91
N LEU A 30 4.24 3.39 -7.75
CA LEU A 30 3.16 3.38 -8.74
C LEU A 30 3.57 4.05 -10.06
N PHE A 31 4.43 5.09 -10.03
CA PHE A 31 4.98 5.67 -11.25
C PHE A 31 5.90 4.70 -12.00
N MET A 32 6.66 3.86 -11.28
CA MET A 32 7.41 2.77 -11.92
C MET A 32 6.48 1.75 -12.58
N ALA A 33 5.35 1.43 -11.95
CA ALA A 33 4.31 0.60 -12.58
C ALA A 33 3.70 1.29 -13.81
N LEU A 34 3.43 2.60 -13.72
CA LEU A 34 2.83 3.39 -14.79
C LEU A 34 3.62 3.33 -16.10
N ILE A 35 4.96 3.26 -16.04
CA ILE A 35 5.82 3.11 -17.24
C ILE A 35 5.45 1.85 -18.02
N THR A 36 5.15 0.77 -17.31
CA THR A 36 4.76 -0.49 -17.92
C THR A 36 3.27 -0.49 -18.30
N ASP A 37 2.42 0.02 -17.40
CA ASP A 37 0.96 0.09 -17.55
C ASP A 37 0.55 0.97 -18.75
N HIS A 38 1.39 1.94 -19.12
CA HIS A 38 1.17 2.77 -20.30
C HIS A 38 1.01 1.94 -21.57
N GLY A 39 1.76 0.85 -21.72
CA GLY A 39 1.63 -0.06 -22.85
C GLY A 39 0.26 -0.74 -22.93
N LEU A 40 -0.40 -0.93 -21.78
CA LEU A 40 -1.65 -1.66 -21.64
C LEU A 40 -2.88 -0.75 -21.76
N LEU A 41 -2.82 0.45 -21.18
CA LEU A 41 -4.01 1.30 -21.03
C LEU A 41 -4.02 2.53 -21.93
N TYR A 42 -2.86 3.09 -22.24
CA TYR A 42 -2.75 4.42 -22.85
C TYR A 42 -2.25 4.37 -24.30
N THR A 43 -2.13 3.18 -24.89
CA THR A 43 -1.82 3.03 -26.30
C THR A 43 -3.10 3.15 -27.14
N GLY A 44 -3.10 4.05 -28.14
CA GLY A 44 -4.24 4.22 -29.06
C GLY A 44 -4.35 3.12 -30.13
N GLN A 45 -3.41 2.16 -30.13
CA GLN A 45 -3.39 1.00 -31.02
C GLN A 45 -3.80 -0.26 -30.24
N ARG A 46 -4.11 -1.36 -30.93
CA ARG A 46 -4.40 -2.64 -30.26
C ARG A 46 -3.22 -3.05 -29.38
N THR A 47 -3.49 -3.38 -28.13
CA THR A 47 -2.48 -3.80 -27.15
C THR A 47 -1.70 -5.01 -27.66
N THR A 48 -0.38 -4.85 -27.79
CA THR A 48 0.49 -5.89 -28.34
C THR A 48 0.70 -7.00 -27.31
N SER A 49 0.89 -8.24 -27.77
CA SER A 49 1.25 -9.36 -26.88
C SER A 49 2.53 -9.08 -26.09
N GLU A 50 3.48 -8.38 -26.71
CA GLU A 50 4.73 -7.92 -26.07
C GLU A 50 4.49 -6.98 -24.88
N ALA A 51 3.48 -6.11 -24.96
CA ALA A 51 3.13 -5.22 -23.85
C ALA A 51 2.63 -6.01 -22.64
N TYR A 52 1.78 -7.02 -22.87
CA TYR A 52 1.30 -7.91 -21.81
C TYR A 52 2.42 -8.74 -21.20
N LEU A 53 3.33 -9.29 -22.02
CA LEU A 53 4.49 -10.03 -21.53
C LEU A 53 5.41 -9.16 -20.66
N ARG A 54 5.64 -7.91 -21.08
CA ARG A 54 6.43 -6.94 -20.29
C ARG A 54 5.76 -6.60 -18.96
N ALA A 55 4.43 -6.41 -18.95
CA ALA A 55 3.67 -6.17 -17.73
C ALA A 55 3.72 -7.36 -16.77
N GLU A 56 3.52 -8.57 -17.28
CA GLU A 56 3.65 -9.79 -16.50
C GLU A 56 5.05 -9.94 -15.90
N HIS A 57 6.11 -9.74 -16.71
CA HIS A 57 7.47 -9.77 -16.21
C HIS A 57 7.70 -8.76 -15.08
N PHE A 58 7.27 -7.51 -15.26
CA PHE A 58 7.41 -6.46 -14.26
C PHE A 58 6.66 -6.79 -12.96
N TYR A 59 5.39 -7.18 -13.05
CA TYR A 59 4.59 -7.51 -11.87
C TYR A 59 5.10 -8.77 -11.15
N LEU A 60 5.52 -9.80 -11.89
CA LEU A 60 6.08 -11.01 -11.28
C LEU A 60 7.45 -10.75 -10.65
N THR A 61 8.23 -9.80 -11.18
CA THR A 61 9.47 -9.33 -10.53
C THR A 61 9.16 -8.69 -9.17
N LEU A 62 8.12 -7.85 -9.08
CA LEU A 62 7.68 -7.28 -7.81
C LEU A 62 7.11 -8.35 -6.86
N TRP A 63 6.35 -9.31 -7.41
CA TRP A 63 5.78 -10.43 -6.65
C TRP A 63 6.84 -11.36 -6.07
N THR A 64 7.95 -11.57 -6.76
CA THR A 64 9.05 -12.46 -6.34
C THR A 64 10.17 -11.72 -5.59
N SER A 65 9.97 -10.44 -5.29
CA SER A 65 10.93 -9.64 -4.53
C SER A 65 11.26 -10.26 -3.16
N PRO A 66 12.49 -10.02 -2.63
CA PRO A 66 12.90 -10.53 -1.33
C PRO A 66 11.91 -10.14 -0.21
N LEU A 67 11.76 -11.01 0.79
CA LEU A 67 10.80 -10.82 1.88
C LEU A 67 10.94 -9.46 2.57
N ALA A 68 12.17 -8.99 2.78
CA ALA A 68 12.44 -7.69 3.39
C ALA A 68 11.83 -6.52 2.58
N VAL A 69 11.90 -6.58 1.24
CA VAL A 69 11.34 -5.55 0.36
C VAL A 69 9.81 -5.52 0.46
N LYS A 70 9.17 -6.70 0.46
CA LYS A 70 7.72 -6.82 0.64
C LYS A 70 7.28 -6.28 1.99
N ALA A 71 7.94 -6.66 3.08
CA ALA A 71 7.60 -6.18 4.41
C ALA A 71 7.75 -4.66 4.55
N LEU A 72 8.85 -4.10 4.02
CA LEU A 72 9.07 -2.66 3.98
C LEU A 72 7.95 -1.94 3.21
N PHE A 73 7.56 -2.47 2.04
CA PHE A 73 6.46 -1.92 1.26
C PHE A 73 5.15 -1.89 2.07
N HIS A 74 4.79 -2.97 2.78
CA HIS A 74 3.59 -3.00 3.61
C HIS A 74 3.66 -2.03 4.80
N ILE A 75 4.84 -1.87 5.44
CA ILE A 75 5.04 -0.85 6.49
C ILE A 75 4.76 0.54 5.91
N VAL A 76 5.35 0.85 4.76
CA VAL A 76 5.14 2.14 4.11
C VAL A 76 3.70 2.30 3.63
N LEU A 77 3.03 1.23 3.20
CA LEU A 77 1.62 1.25 2.80
C LEU A 77 0.66 1.52 3.98
N LEU A 78 0.97 0.99 5.17
CA LEU A 78 0.13 1.18 6.37
C LEU A 78 0.40 2.50 7.09
N THR A 79 1.58 3.10 6.89
CA THR A 79 1.99 4.35 7.54
C THR A 79 1.01 5.52 7.36
N PRO A 80 0.44 5.80 6.16
CA PRO A 80 -0.53 6.86 5.97
C PRO A 80 -1.79 6.64 6.79
N ILE A 81 -2.31 5.41 6.78
CA ILE A 81 -3.54 5.04 7.50
C ILE A 81 -3.33 5.21 9.00
N PHE A 82 -2.22 4.70 9.52
CA PHE A 82 -1.90 4.80 10.95
C PHE A 82 -1.72 6.25 11.39
N THR A 83 -0.94 7.03 10.63
CA THR A 83 -0.66 8.43 10.93
C THR A 83 -1.95 9.28 10.86
N LEU A 84 -2.76 9.11 9.81
CA LEU A 84 -4.02 9.82 9.67
C LEU A 84 -5.04 9.41 10.74
N SER A 85 -5.08 8.14 11.14
CA SER A 85 -5.98 7.67 12.22
C SER A 85 -5.65 8.33 13.57
N ILE A 86 -4.36 8.41 13.93
CA ILE A 86 -3.92 9.09 15.15
C ILE A 86 -4.31 10.57 15.11
N ARG A 87 -4.10 11.23 13.95
CA ARG A 87 -4.43 12.66 13.80
C ARG A 87 -5.94 12.92 13.83
N LEU A 88 -6.72 12.04 13.21
CA LEU A 88 -8.18 12.13 13.18
C LEU A 88 -8.80 12.01 14.58
N SER A 89 -8.17 11.27 15.49
CA SER A 89 -8.60 11.15 16.89
C SER A 89 -8.62 12.47 17.66
N ARG A 90 -8.02 13.56 17.15
CA ARG A 90 -8.07 14.88 17.79
C ARG A 90 -9.38 15.64 17.49
N PHE A 91 -10.26 15.11 16.63
CA PHE A 91 -11.61 15.63 16.32
C PHE A 91 -11.69 17.15 16.09
N THR A 92 -10.64 17.78 15.55
CA THR A 92 -10.70 19.19 15.16
C THR A 92 -11.37 19.33 13.80
N GLN A 93 -12.00 20.48 13.52
CA GLN A 93 -12.66 20.73 12.23
C GLN A 93 -11.70 20.51 11.04
N SER A 94 -10.50 21.08 11.12
CA SER A 94 -9.47 20.91 10.09
C SER A 94 -8.96 19.47 9.98
N ALA A 95 -8.85 18.72 11.09
CA ALA A 95 -8.49 17.31 11.02
C ALA A 95 -9.61 16.46 10.39
N LEU A 96 -10.87 16.74 10.69
CA LEU A 96 -12.00 15.98 10.15
C LEU A 96 -12.08 16.09 8.62
N TYR A 97 -11.94 17.30 8.06
CA TYR A 97 -12.04 17.49 6.61
C TYR A 97 -10.77 17.06 5.88
N PHE A 98 -9.59 17.54 6.30
CA PHE A 98 -8.35 17.26 5.57
C PHE A 98 -7.81 15.86 5.87
N ASP A 99 -7.70 15.48 7.15
CA ASP A 99 -7.17 14.16 7.51
C ASP A 99 -8.21 13.06 7.30
N GLY A 100 -9.51 13.34 7.52
CA GLY A 100 -10.58 12.35 7.31
C GLY A 100 -10.76 11.96 5.84
N ILE A 101 -10.79 12.92 4.90
CA ILE A 101 -10.84 12.60 3.47
C ILE A 101 -9.55 11.92 3.03
N SER A 102 -8.39 12.39 3.51
CA SER A 102 -7.10 11.73 3.21
C SER A 102 -7.09 10.28 3.69
N LEU A 103 -7.69 9.98 4.85
CA LEU A 103 -7.80 8.63 5.39
C LEU A 103 -8.70 7.76 4.49
N LEU A 104 -9.86 8.29 4.08
CA LEU A 104 -10.74 7.59 3.16
C LEU A 104 -10.04 7.25 1.83
N LEU A 105 -9.36 8.22 1.22
CA LEU A 105 -8.59 7.99 -0.02
C LEU A 105 -7.49 6.92 0.19
N SER A 106 -6.79 6.97 1.33
CA SER A 106 -5.77 5.98 1.68
C SER A 106 -6.36 4.57 1.88
N LEU A 107 -7.56 4.47 2.47
CA LEU A 107 -8.28 3.20 2.63
C LEU A 107 -8.74 2.64 1.27
N ILE A 108 -9.15 3.49 0.33
CA ILE A 108 -9.47 3.05 -1.04
C ILE A 108 -8.21 2.52 -1.73
N VAL A 109 -7.06 3.18 -1.59
CA VAL A 109 -5.77 2.67 -2.10
C VAL A 109 -5.43 1.31 -1.50
N LEU A 110 -5.60 1.13 -0.18
CA LEU A 110 -5.43 -0.17 0.48
C LEU A 110 -6.41 -1.22 -0.07
N GLY A 111 -7.66 -0.83 -0.35
CA GLY A 111 -8.67 -1.70 -0.95
C GLY A 111 -8.28 -2.13 -2.37
N LEU A 112 -7.76 -1.23 -3.20
CA LEU A 112 -7.25 -1.57 -4.54
C LEU A 112 -6.02 -2.50 -4.47
N TYR A 113 -5.14 -2.27 -3.49
CA TYR A 113 -4.00 -3.15 -3.27
C TYR A 113 -4.43 -4.57 -2.86
N THR A 114 -5.26 -4.68 -1.81
CA THR A 114 -5.67 -5.97 -1.25
C THR A 114 -6.72 -6.70 -2.10
N GLY A 115 -7.60 -5.97 -2.77
CA GLY A 115 -8.73 -6.50 -3.53
C GLY A 115 -8.49 -6.67 -5.02
N SER A 116 -7.52 -5.96 -5.61
CA SER A 116 -7.18 -6.10 -7.04
C SER A 116 -5.75 -6.59 -7.23
N THR A 117 -4.77 -5.85 -6.72
CA THR A 117 -3.35 -6.12 -7.00
C THR A 117 -2.94 -7.51 -6.51
N ILE A 118 -3.08 -7.78 -5.21
CA ILE A 118 -2.69 -9.07 -4.62
C ILE A 118 -3.38 -10.28 -5.26
N PRO A 119 -4.72 -10.34 -5.39
CA PRO A 119 -5.38 -11.52 -5.97
C PRO A 119 -5.07 -11.71 -7.45
N ASN A 120 -4.90 -10.63 -8.24
CA ASN A 120 -4.57 -10.75 -9.66
C ASN A 120 -3.14 -11.26 -9.86
N LEU A 121 -2.16 -10.70 -9.13
CA LEU A 121 -0.78 -11.17 -9.17
C LEU A 121 -0.65 -12.61 -8.66
N ARG A 122 -1.44 -12.99 -7.64
CA ARG A 122 -1.48 -14.38 -7.15
C ARG A 122 -1.93 -15.33 -8.26
N LYS A 123 -3.04 -15.03 -8.95
CA LYS A 123 -3.53 -15.84 -10.07
C LYS A 123 -2.46 -15.95 -11.16
N LEU A 124 -1.83 -14.83 -11.52
CA LEU A 124 -0.77 -14.79 -12.53
C LEU A 124 0.44 -15.67 -12.13
N ALA A 125 0.86 -15.61 -10.86
CA ALA A 125 1.94 -16.42 -10.33
C ALA A 125 1.60 -17.92 -10.25
N SER A 126 0.33 -18.28 -10.11
CA SER A 126 -0.14 -19.67 -10.14
C SER A 126 -0.10 -20.29 -11.54
N SER A 127 -0.17 -19.51 -12.61
CA SER A 127 -0.04 -20.01 -13.99
C SER A 127 0.73 -19.04 -14.89
N PRO A 128 2.06 -18.94 -14.69
CA PRO A 128 2.91 -18.01 -15.43
C PRO A 128 2.93 -18.34 -16.93
N SER A 129 3.05 -17.33 -17.79
CA SER A 129 3.05 -17.54 -19.24
C SER A 129 4.34 -18.16 -19.80
N ASP A 130 5.48 -17.98 -19.13
CA ASP A 130 6.81 -18.39 -19.60
C ASP A 130 7.57 -19.23 -18.55
N GLN A 131 8.44 -20.12 -19.02
CA GLN A 131 9.30 -20.96 -18.18
C GLN A 131 10.27 -20.14 -17.33
N SER A 132 10.70 -18.96 -17.80
CA SER A 132 11.53 -18.04 -17.03
C SER A 132 10.85 -17.61 -15.72
N PHE A 133 9.55 -17.34 -15.76
CA PHE A 133 8.75 -16.97 -14.59
C PHE A 133 8.55 -18.12 -13.62
N ILE A 134 8.39 -19.35 -14.13
CA ILE A 134 8.27 -20.56 -13.29
C ILE A 134 9.53 -20.71 -12.42
N LYS A 135 10.72 -20.56 -13.01
CA LYS A 135 11.99 -20.62 -12.28
C LYS A 135 12.09 -19.52 -11.22
N MET A 136 11.78 -18.28 -11.61
CA MET A 136 11.81 -17.12 -10.70
C MET A 136 10.90 -17.31 -9.47
N ILE A 137 9.67 -17.80 -9.68
CA ILE A 137 8.71 -18.05 -8.59
C ILE A 137 9.16 -19.21 -7.71
N PHE A 138 9.68 -20.28 -8.30
CA PHE A 138 10.18 -21.43 -7.56
C PHE A 138 11.36 -21.05 -6.66
N GLU A 139 12.34 -20.31 -7.19
CA GLU A 139 13.48 -19.79 -6.44
C GLU A 139 13.03 -18.87 -5.30
N SER A 140 12.10 -17.95 -5.56
CA SER A 140 11.51 -17.08 -4.53
C SER A 140 10.83 -17.86 -3.41
N ASN A 141 10.12 -18.94 -3.74
CA ASN A 141 9.42 -19.77 -2.75
C ASN A 141 10.40 -20.62 -1.93
N GLY A 142 11.50 -21.08 -2.52
CA GLY A 142 12.59 -21.77 -1.81
C GLY A 142 13.18 -20.89 -0.72
N ASN A 143 13.59 -19.67 -1.09
CA ASN A 143 14.13 -18.68 -0.15
C ASN A 143 13.15 -18.38 1.01
N LEU A 144 11.85 -18.32 0.73
CA LEU A 144 10.83 -18.11 1.77
C LEU A 144 10.71 -19.31 2.71
N LYS A 145 10.74 -20.54 2.19
CA LYS A 145 10.69 -21.77 3.01
C LYS A 145 11.90 -21.86 3.93
N ASP A 146 13.08 -21.46 3.47
CA ASP A 146 14.28 -21.45 4.30
C ASP A 146 14.14 -20.45 5.46
N LEU A 147 13.57 -19.26 5.21
CA LEU A 147 13.28 -18.26 6.25
C LEU A 147 12.18 -18.72 7.23
N LEU A 148 11.25 -19.57 6.80
CA LEU A 148 10.21 -20.15 7.67
C LEU A 148 10.72 -21.32 8.50
N ASN A 149 11.67 -22.09 7.97
CA ASN A 149 12.27 -23.25 8.63
C ASN A 149 13.37 -22.90 9.63
N THR A 150 13.83 -21.63 9.68
CA THR A 150 14.68 -21.18 10.79
C THR A 150 13.94 -21.31 12.11
N GLN A 151 14.44 -22.15 13.02
CA GLN A 151 13.88 -22.33 14.36
C GLN A 151 13.83 -20.98 15.07
N PHE A 152 12.68 -20.66 15.66
CA PHE A 152 12.55 -19.40 16.38
C PHE A 152 13.29 -19.44 17.70
N ASP A 153 14.37 -18.68 17.73
CA ASP A 153 15.09 -18.38 18.95
C ASP A 153 14.63 -17.00 19.49
N PRO A 154 13.93 -16.95 20.64
CA PRO A 154 13.45 -15.70 21.25
C PRO A 154 14.58 -14.81 21.79
N SER A 155 15.79 -15.36 21.95
CA SER A 155 16.95 -14.59 22.40
C SER A 155 17.69 -13.89 21.26
N SER A 156 17.39 -14.25 20.01
CA SER A 156 18.04 -13.65 18.84
C SER A 156 17.17 -12.56 18.19
N PRO A 157 17.67 -11.33 18.07
CA PRO A 157 16.92 -10.24 17.45
C PRO A 157 16.64 -10.49 15.96
N LEU A 158 17.49 -11.28 15.29
CA LEU A 158 17.34 -11.63 13.89
C LEU A 158 16.18 -12.61 13.63
N SER A 159 15.98 -13.60 14.51
CA SER A 159 14.83 -14.52 14.46
C SER A 159 13.50 -13.78 14.68
N PHE A 160 13.49 -12.83 15.62
CA PHE A 160 12.34 -11.95 15.83
C PHE A 160 12.05 -11.09 14.60
N PHE A 161 13.08 -10.49 14.01
CA PHE A 161 12.95 -9.70 12.78
C PHE A 161 12.45 -10.55 11.61
N ASN A 162 12.99 -11.75 11.40
CA ASN A 162 12.53 -12.66 10.34
C ASN A 162 11.04 -13.01 10.50
N ARG A 163 10.59 -13.32 11.72
CA ARG A 163 9.17 -13.55 12.00
C ARG A 163 8.31 -12.31 11.77
N PHE A 164 8.79 -11.14 12.17
CA PHE A 164 8.11 -9.87 11.91
C PHE A 164 7.99 -9.58 10.41
N LEU A 165 9.05 -9.82 9.62
CA LEU A 165 9.03 -9.67 8.17
C LEU A 165 8.04 -10.63 7.50
N VAL A 166 8.00 -11.89 7.95
CA VAL A 166 7.02 -12.88 7.46
C VAL A 166 5.59 -12.42 7.76
N LEU A 167 5.33 -11.98 9.00
CA LEU A 167 4.02 -11.48 9.44
C LEU A 167 3.54 -10.32 8.57
N MET A 168 4.43 -9.36 8.29
CA MET A 168 4.10 -8.18 7.49
C MET A 168 3.91 -8.49 6.00
N SER A 169 4.52 -9.56 5.49
CA SER A 169 4.39 -9.95 4.07
C SER A 169 3.21 -10.90 3.80
N TYR A 170 2.81 -11.74 4.75
CA TYR A 170 1.73 -12.71 4.60
C TYR A 170 0.82 -12.71 5.83
N PRO A 171 -0.05 -11.71 6.01
CA PRO A 171 -0.90 -11.64 7.21
C PRO A 171 -1.92 -12.79 7.30
N THR A 172 -2.28 -13.39 6.15
CA THR A 172 -3.33 -14.41 6.05
C THR A 172 -2.90 -15.81 6.49
N THR A 173 -1.60 -16.08 6.66
CA THR A 173 -1.13 -17.40 7.15
C THR A 173 -1.41 -17.62 8.63
N ILE A 174 -1.82 -16.56 9.36
CA ILE A 174 -2.08 -16.60 10.80
C ILE A 174 -3.59 -16.53 11.14
N ILE A 175 -4.45 -16.05 10.22
CA ILE A 175 -5.86 -15.75 10.54
C ILE A 175 -6.88 -16.73 9.92
N LEU A 176 -6.49 -17.58 8.97
CA LEU A 176 -7.38 -18.62 8.43
C LEU A 176 -6.67 -19.98 8.42
N LYS A 177 -6.56 -20.59 9.60
CA LYS A 177 -6.43 -22.04 9.72
C LYS A 177 -7.62 -22.56 10.53
N PRO A 178 -8.83 -22.63 9.96
CA PRO A 178 -9.83 -23.52 10.54
C PRO A 178 -9.27 -24.95 10.46
N GLU A 179 -9.16 -25.64 11.59
CA GLU A 179 -9.04 -27.10 11.61
C GLU A 179 -10.31 -27.68 10.98
N LEU A 180 -10.33 -27.81 9.65
CA LEU A 180 -11.35 -28.56 8.92
C LEU A 180 -10.84 -30.00 8.79
N ASN A 181 -11.34 -30.83 9.69
CA ASN A 181 -11.64 -32.26 9.53
C ASN A 181 -11.35 -32.84 8.13
N SER A 182 -10.45 -33.80 8.11
CA SER A 182 -9.77 -34.45 6.97
C SER A 182 -10.65 -35.13 5.91
N ASN A 183 -11.97 -35.05 5.96
CA ASN A 183 -12.85 -35.91 5.16
C ASN A 183 -13.79 -35.13 4.22
N THR A 184 -13.93 -33.81 4.37
CA THR A 184 -14.76 -32.95 3.49
C THR A 184 -13.97 -32.32 2.34
N ASN A 185 -12.63 -32.43 2.37
CA ASN A 185 -11.74 -31.87 1.36
C ASN A 185 -11.61 -32.71 0.08
N SER A 186 -12.11 -33.95 0.07
CA SER A 186 -12.06 -34.77 -1.16
C SER A 186 -13.08 -34.35 -2.21
N GLU A 187 -14.21 -33.73 -1.86
CA GLU A 187 -15.18 -33.25 -2.86
C GLU A 187 -15.04 -31.75 -3.17
N ALA A 188 -14.73 -30.91 -2.17
CA ALA A 188 -14.47 -29.49 -2.40
C ALA A 188 -13.08 -29.24 -3.04
N GLY A 189 -12.09 -30.07 -2.67
CA GLY A 189 -10.77 -30.08 -3.31
C GLY A 189 -10.79 -30.68 -4.72
N LEU A 190 -11.72 -31.60 -5.03
CA LEU A 190 -11.90 -32.10 -6.40
C LEU A 190 -12.53 -31.05 -7.31
N LYS A 191 -13.49 -30.25 -6.83
CA LYS A 191 -14.10 -29.18 -7.64
C LYS A 191 -13.24 -27.93 -7.80
N LEU A 192 -12.24 -27.75 -6.92
CA LEU A 192 -11.20 -26.74 -7.10
C LEU A 192 -10.08 -27.27 -8.01
N GLY A 193 -9.69 -28.55 -7.86
CA GLY A 193 -8.69 -29.21 -8.71
C GLY A 193 -9.13 -29.47 -10.15
N GLU A 194 -10.43 -29.67 -10.40
CA GLU A 194 -10.96 -29.85 -11.77
C GLU A 194 -11.03 -28.54 -12.58
N ARG A 195 -10.84 -27.37 -11.96
CA ARG A 195 -10.63 -26.10 -12.69
C ARG A 195 -9.16 -25.69 -12.78
N GLU A 196 -8.24 -26.43 -12.15
CA GLU A 196 -6.79 -26.17 -12.17
C GLU A 196 -6.06 -26.95 -13.28
N GLY A 197 -6.78 -27.73 -14.10
CA GLY A 197 -6.22 -28.46 -15.24
C GLY A 197 -6.17 -27.69 -16.57
N GLU A 198 -6.74 -26.49 -16.64
CA GLU A 198 -6.64 -25.62 -17.81
C GLU A 198 -5.79 -24.40 -17.41
N GLY A 199 -4.57 -24.32 -17.95
CA GLY A 199 -3.72 -23.14 -17.75
C GLY A 199 -4.50 -21.86 -18.06
N LEU A 200 -4.24 -20.77 -17.31
CA LEU A 200 -4.96 -19.51 -17.48
C LEU A 200 -5.10 -19.14 -18.96
N GLU A 201 -6.36 -19.05 -19.40
CA GLU A 201 -6.71 -18.60 -20.75
C GLU A 201 -6.04 -17.24 -21.02
N GLU A 202 -5.44 -17.09 -22.21
CA GLU A 202 -4.69 -15.90 -22.58
C GLU A 202 -5.53 -14.61 -22.47
N SER A 203 -6.83 -14.69 -22.74
CA SER A 203 -7.78 -13.58 -22.58
C SER A 203 -7.93 -13.16 -21.11
N ALA A 204 -8.10 -14.14 -20.20
CA ALA A 204 -8.22 -13.91 -18.77
C ALA A 204 -6.93 -13.35 -18.17
N ARG A 205 -5.75 -13.83 -18.62
CA ARG A 205 -4.45 -13.25 -18.23
C ARG A 205 -4.36 -11.77 -18.59
N ARG A 206 -4.72 -11.42 -19.82
CA ARG A 206 -4.73 -10.03 -20.30
C ARG A 206 -5.69 -9.16 -19.50
N GLU A 207 -6.85 -9.69 -19.14
CA GLU A 207 -7.79 -9.00 -18.27
C GLU A 207 -7.20 -8.72 -16.89
N LEU A 208 -6.59 -9.72 -16.24
CA LEU A 208 -5.95 -9.55 -14.93
C LEU A 208 -4.86 -8.46 -14.96
N LEU A 209 -4.04 -8.44 -16.01
CA LEU A 209 -2.99 -7.43 -16.20
C LEU A 209 -3.59 -6.04 -16.41
N SER A 210 -4.60 -5.90 -17.27
CA SER A 210 -5.28 -4.61 -17.53
C SER A 210 -6.02 -4.08 -16.30
N VAL A 211 -6.72 -4.95 -15.56
CA VAL A 211 -7.45 -4.56 -14.33
C VAL A 211 -6.48 -4.11 -13.24
N THR A 212 -5.33 -4.78 -13.13
CA THR A 212 -4.27 -4.39 -12.19
C THR A 212 -3.68 -3.02 -12.56
N ALA A 213 -3.34 -2.82 -13.84
CA ALA A 213 -2.85 -1.54 -14.36
C ALA A 213 -3.85 -0.39 -14.13
N ALA A 214 -5.14 -0.65 -14.34
CA ALA A 214 -6.18 0.35 -14.12
C ALA A 214 -6.28 0.72 -12.63
N GLY A 215 -6.18 -0.28 -11.75
CA GLY A 215 -6.11 -0.09 -10.31
C GLY A 215 -4.93 0.80 -9.88
N HIS A 216 -3.74 0.60 -10.46
CA HIS A 216 -2.58 1.47 -10.19
C HIS A 216 -2.83 2.91 -10.64
N SER A 217 -3.41 3.09 -11.82
CA SER A 217 -3.74 4.43 -12.35
C SER A 217 -4.70 5.17 -11.41
N ILE A 218 -5.74 4.50 -10.93
CA ILE A 218 -6.67 5.06 -9.93
C ILE A 218 -5.92 5.39 -8.63
N ALA A 219 -5.07 4.49 -8.13
CA ALA A 219 -4.31 4.71 -6.91
C ALA A 219 -3.39 5.94 -7.00
N ILE A 220 -2.77 6.20 -8.16
CA ILE A 220 -1.98 7.41 -8.41
C ILE A 220 -2.83 8.67 -8.19
N PHE A 221 -4.01 8.74 -8.79
CA PHE A 221 -4.91 9.90 -8.61
C PHE A 221 -5.35 10.08 -7.15
N LEU A 222 -5.66 8.98 -6.45
CA LEU A 222 -6.04 9.03 -5.03
C LEU A 222 -4.90 9.55 -4.15
N LEU A 223 -3.66 9.08 -4.37
CA LEU A 223 -2.49 9.54 -3.61
C LEU A 223 -2.13 10.99 -3.94
N ILE A 224 -2.24 11.43 -5.20
CA ILE A 224 -2.11 12.85 -5.55
C ILE A 224 -3.18 13.68 -4.83
N GLY A 225 -4.42 13.17 -4.73
CA GLY A 225 -5.48 13.78 -3.94
C GLY A 225 -5.09 13.94 -2.46
N VAL A 226 -4.47 12.93 -1.85
CA VAL A 226 -3.91 13.03 -0.49
C VAL A 226 -2.85 14.13 -0.41
N LEU A 227 -1.91 14.20 -1.36
CA LEU A 227 -0.88 15.25 -1.38
C LEU A 227 -1.48 16.66 -1.43
N ILE A 228 -2.49 16.85 -2.28
CA ILE A 228 -3.19 18.14 -2.42
C ILE A 228 -3.90 18.51 -1.12
N LEU A 229 -4.58 17.56 -0.47
CA LEU A 229 -5.26 17.79 0.80
C LEU A 229 -4.28 18.15 1.92
N GLN A 230 -3.12 17.47 1.98
CA GLN A 230 -2.10 17.78 2.98
C GLN A 230 -1.47 19.15 2.74
N ALA A 231 -1.23 19.54 1.48
CA ALA A 231 -0.79 20.89 1.14
C ALA A 231 -1.84 21.95 1.51
N GLY A 232 -3.12 21.67 1.22
CA GLY A 232 -4.25 22.53 1.58
C GLY A 232 -4.39 22.74 3.08
N LYS A 233 -4.17 21.68 3.87
CA LYS A 233 -4.14 21.77 5.33
C LYS A 233 -3.02 22.67 5.84
N VAL A 234 -1.80 22.50 5.33
CA VAL A 234 -0.65 23.34 5.71
C VAL A 234 -0.94 24.80 5.36
N TYR A 235 -1.58 25.07 4.23
CA TYR A 235 -2.01 26.40 3.84
C TYR A 235 -3.06 26.97 4.81
N ALA A 236 -4.10 26.19 5.16
CA ALA A 236 -5.14 26.60 6.09
C ALA A 236 -4.59 26.91 7.49
N GLU A 237 -3.73 26.03 8.03
CA GLU A 237 -3.07 26.25 9.33
C GLU A 237 -2.18 27.51 9.32
N HIS A 238 -1.50 27.76 8.20
CA HIS A 238 -0.68 28.96 8.05
C HIS A 238 -1.51 30.25 8.04
N GLU A 239 -2.70 30.21 7.44
CA GLU A 239 -3.63 31.34 7.43
C GLU A 239 -4.23 31.59 8.82
N GLU A 240 -4.67 30.54 9.51
CA GLU A 240 -5.17 30.60 10.89
C GLU A 240 -4.15 31.24 11.84
N PHE A 241 -2.87 30.86 11.71
CA PHE A 241 -1.79 31.43 12.53
C PHE A 241 -1.53 32.92 12.26
N LYS A 242 -1.66 33.37 11.01
CA LYS A 242 -1.55 34.79 10.66
C LYS A 242 -2.69 35.60 11.29
N LEU A 243 -3.90 35.05 11.28
CA LEU A 243 -5.06 35.70 11.87
C LEU A 243 -4.90 35.81 13.39
N LEU A 244 -4.51 34.72 14.06
CA LEU A 244 -4.29 34.71 15.51
C LEU A 244 -3.29 35.78 15.95
N LYS A 245 -2.15 35.89 15.26
CA LYS A 245 -1.14 36.93 15.53
C LYS A 245 -1.63 38.36 15.34
N LYS A 246 -2.56 38.60 14.42
CA LYS A 246 -3.17 39.93 14.25
C LYS A 246 -4.06 40.24 15.44
N PHE A 247 -4.91 39.29 15.86
CA PHE A 247 -5.76 39.44 17.04
C PHE A 247 -4.96 39.68 18.33
N GLU A 248 -3.86 38.97 18.55
CA GLU A 248 -2.99 39.19 19.71
C GLU A 248 -2.41 40.62 19.71
N LYS A 249 -1.89 41.09 18.56
CA LYS A 249 -1.36 42.45 18.43
C LYS A 249 -2.42 43.52 18.66
N ASP A 250 -3.65 43.28 18.20
CA ASP A 250 -4.74 44.24 18.36
C ASP A 250 -5.21 44.28 19.83
N GLN A 251 -5.23 43.14 20.54
CA GLN A 251 -5.49 43.13 21.98
C GLN A 251 -4.39 43.79 22.82
N GLU A 252 -3.12 43.62 22.45
CA GLU A 252 -2.00 44.28 23.13
C GLU A 252 -2.05 45.81 22.98
N LYS A 253 -2.49 46.32 21.83
CA LYS A 253 -2.70 47.76 21.62
C LYS A 253 -3.81 48.29 22.53
N VAL A 254 -4.97 47.61 22.56
CA VAL A 254 -6.10 48.00 23.42
C VAL A 254 -5.71 48.04 24.90
N LYS A 255 -4.88 47.10 25.37
CA LYS A 255 -4.39 47.09 26.76
C LYS A 255 -3.34 48.16 27.09
N LYS A 256 -2.64 48.72 26.09
CA LYS A 256 -1.68 49.82 26.29
C LYS A 256 -2.34 51.19 26.27
N ASP A 257 -3.53 51.27 25.67
CA ASP A 257 -4.32 52.50 25.56
C ASP A 257 -5.31 52.67 26.74
N GLN A 258 -5.33 51.72 27.70
CA GLN A 258 -6.06 51.77 28.97
C GLN A 258 -5.09 51.96 30.15
#